data_AF-A0A9W9KCC5-F1
#
_entry.id   AF-A0A9W9KCC5-F1
#
_cell.length_a   1.000
_cell.length_b   1.000
_cell.length_c   1.000
_cell.angle_alpha   90.00
_cell.angle_beta   90.00
_cell.angle_gamma   90.00
#
_symmetry.space_group_name_H-M   'P 1'
#
loop_
_entity.id
_entity.type
_entity.pdbx_description
1 polymer ?
#
loop_
_entity_poly.entity_id
_entity_poly.type
_entity_poly.pdbx_seq_one_letter_code
_entity_poly.pdbx_strand_id
1 'polypeptide(L)'
;MERKRHSTPQKPYSATDALKRLISKAENLSLRNYLTKNEKKSLRAALSILRTTEANSWKHQRYQLFLRSLLKDCGAHAVLLCAVALGQVIIANMNQQNRDRLGDTFKTDSRLSGSTLRELATVELNLLETAQGSSSEIIQQAGLPTEENLSGNTMFNTHSQESILTQPQASELISGRRE
;
A
#
# COMPACT_ATOMS: atom_id res chain seq x y z
N MET A 1 -41.37 7.13 -14.45
CA MET A 1 -40.29 7.85 -15.17
C MET A 1 -39.14 8.12 -14.20
N GLU A 2 -38.08 7.31 -14.24
CA GLU A 2 -36.91 7.54 -13.39
C GLU A 2 -36.03 8.65 -13.97
N ARG A 3 -35.82 9.73 -13.22
CA ARG A 3 -34.88 10.78 -13.59
C ARG A 3 -33.45 10.29 -13.34
N LYS A 4 -32.81 9.72 -14.37
CA LYS A 4 -31.38 9.38 -14.37
C LYS A 4 -30.58 10.63 -13.96
N ARG A 5 -30.05 10.63 -12.73
CA ARG A 5 -29.22 11.74 -12.21
C ARG A 5 -27.86 11.68 -12.90
N HIS A 6 -27.73 12.42 -14.01
CA HIS A 6 -26.44 12.59 -14.67
C HIS A 6 -25.43 13.19 -13.69
N SER A 7 -24.49 12.38 -13.24
CA SER A 7 -23.38 12.85 -12.41
C SER A 7 -22.50 13.75 -13.27
N THR A 8 -22.49 15.04 -12.96
CA THR A 8 -21.66 16.00 -13.70
C THR A 8 -20.18 15.64 -13.47
N PRO A 9 -19.35 15.60 -14.55
CA PRO A 9 -17.96 15.21 -14.41
C PRO A 9 -17.23 16.24 -13.53
N GLN A 10 -16.82 15.81 -12.33
CA GLN A 10 -16.16 16.72 -11.39
C GLN A 10 -14.83 17.20 -11.96
N LYS A 11 -14.60 18.52 -11.88
CA LYS A 11 -13.36 19.14 -12.36
C LYS A 11 -12.16 18.51 -11.64
N PRO A 12 -11.12 18.04 -12.36
CA PRO A 12 -9.91 17.52 -11.75
C PRO A 12 -9.28 18.55 -10.80
N TYR A 13 -8.75 18.08 -9.66
CA TYR A 13 -8.16 18.99 -8.69
C TYR A 13 -6.89 19.65 -9.25
N SER A 14 -6.70 20.95 -8.98
CA SER A 14 -5.61 21.74 -9.57
C SER A 14 -4.30 21.59 -8.79
N ALA A 15 -3.17 21.67 -9.49
CA ALA A 15 -1.86 21.72 -8.83
C ALA A 15 -1.72 22.96 -7.94
N THR A 16 -2.27 24.10 -8.35
CA THR A 16 -2.22 25.37 -7.61
C THR A 16 -2.96 25.31 -6.28
N ASP A 17 -4.13 24.67 -6.24
CA ASP A 17 -4.92 24.53 -5.00
C ASP A 17 -4.35 23.44 -4.09
N ALA A 18 -3.74 22.40 -4.67
CA ALA A 18 -2.93 21.44 -3.92
C ALA A 18 -1.72 22.11 -3.27
N LEU A 19 -1.00 22.96 -3.99
CA LEU A 19 0.15 23.71 -3.47
C LEU A 19 -0.26 24.67 -2.34
N LYS A 20 -1.35 25.44 -2.50
CA LYS A 20 -1.89 26.30 -1.42
C LYS A 20 -2.19 25.49 -0.15
N ARG A 21 -2.79 24.30 -0.29
CA ARG A 21 -3.02 23.39 0.84
C ARG A 21 -1.73 22.86 1.45
N LEU A 22 -0.74 22.49 0.64
CA LEU A 22 0.56 22.01 1.13
C LEU A 22 1.30 23.08 1.93
N ILE A 23 1.42 24.30 1.40
CA ILE A 23 2.11 25.43 2.06
C ILE A 23 1.42 25.75 3.40
N SER A 24 0.10 25.97 3.37
CA SER A 24 -0.66 26.26 4.59
C SER A 24 -0.56 25.13 5.63
N LYS A 25 -0.46 23.87 5.18
CA LYS A 25 -0.27 22.73 6.08
C LYS A 25 1.16 22.63 6.61
N ALA A 26 2.18 22.97 5.81
CA ALA A 26 3.56 23.04 6.23
C ALA A 26 3.74 24.10 7.33
N GLU A 27 3.23 25.32 7.10
CA GLU A 27 3.21 26.41 8.09
C GLU A 27 2.53 25.97 9.40
N ASN A 28 1.33 25.38 9.30
CA ASN A 28 0.61 24.86 10.47
C ASN A 28 1.33 23.71 11.19
N LEU A 29 2.18 22.94 10.52
CA LEU A 29 2.97 21.88 11.15
C LEU A 29 4.25 22.43 11.79
N SER A 30 4.95 23.35 11.12
CA SER A 30 6.12 24.04 11.67
C SER A 30 5.78 24.86 12.93
N LEU A 31 4.62 25.52 12.96
CA LEU A 31 4.14 26.29 14.13
C LEU A 31 3.75 25.41 15.33
N ARG A 32 3.30 24.17 15.11
CA ARG A 32 2.79 23.29 16.18
C ARG A 32 3.80 22.23 16.62
N ASN A 33 4.71 21.83 15.73
CA ASN A 33 5.66 20.73 15.89
C ASN A 33 5.04 19.40 16.40
N TYR A 34 3.82 19.07 15.96
CA TYR A 34 3.22 17.74 16.16
C TYR A 34 2.13 17.42 15.12
N LEU A 35 1.85 16.13 14.91
CA LEU A 35 0.68 15.65 14.19
C LEU A 35 -0.50 15.38 15.15
N THR A 36 -1.68 15.92 14.86
CA THR A 36 -2.93 15.56 15.55
C THR A 36 -3.34 14.12 15.25
N LYS A 37 -4.25 13.54 16.06
CA LYS A 37 -4.75 12.17 15.90
C LYS A 37 -5.25 11.85 14.48
N ASN A 38 -5.93 12.80 13.83
CA ASN A 38 -6.43 12.64 12.46
C ASN A 38 -5.30 12.69 11.42
N GLU A 39 -4.32 13.57 11.60
CA GLU A 39 -3.17 13.69 10.70
C GLU A 39 -2.27 12.43 10.80
N LYS A 40 -2.04 11.91 12.01
CA LYS A 40 -1.38 10.60 12.23
C LYS A 40 -2.15 9.44 11.57
N LYS A 41 -3.49 9.45 11.61
CA LYS A 41 -4.33 8.43 10.93
C LYS A 41 -4.17 8.49 9.41
N SER A 42 -4.15 9.68 8.82
CA SER A 42 -3.91 9.87 7.38
C SER A 42 -2.50 9.44 6.96
N LEU A 43 -1.48 9.73 7.79
CA LEU A 43 -0.12 9.28 7.56
C LEU A 43 0.00 7.74 7.60
N ARG A 44 -0.59 7.09 8.62
CA ARG A 44 -0.64 5.61 8.69
C ARG A 44 -1.31 4.98 7.48
N ALA A 45 -2.42 5.55 7.01
CA ALA A 45 -3.08 5.08 5.80
C ALA A 45 -2.16 5.21 4.57
N ALA A 46 -1.46 6.34 4.40
CA ALA A 46 -0.52 6.54 3.30
C ALA A 46 0.70 5.58 3.35
N LEU A 47 1.22 5.29 4.54
CA LEU A 47 2.34 4.37 4.74
C LEU A 47 1.92 2.90 4.57
N SER A 48 0.71 2.54 5.00
CA SER A 48 0.10 1.24 4.68
C SER A 48 -0.01 1.07 3.16
N ILE A 49 -0.58 2.05 2.45
CA ILE A 49 -0.69 2.06 0.97
C ILE A 49 0.69 1.95 0.28
N LEU A 50 1.74 2.54 0.84
CA LEU A 50 3.10 2.41 0.33
C LEU A 50 3.68 1.00 0.51
N ARG A 51 3.42 0.37 1.67
CA ARG A 51 3.90 -0.97 2.04
C ARG A 51 3.16 -2.10 1.31
N THR A 52 1.88 -1.95 0.97
CA THR A 52 1.12 -3.00 0.23
C THR A 52 1.71 -3.26 -1.16
N THR A 53 1.95 -4.52 -1.51
CA THR A 53 2.42 -4.90 -2.85
C THR A 53 1.35 -4.62 -3.92
N GLU A 54 0.11 -5.01 -3.64
CA GLU A 54 -1.02 -4.92 -4.57
C GLU A 54 -1.87 -3.67 -4.34
N ALA A 55 -2.51 -3.18 -5.42
CA ALA A 55 -3.30 -1.96 -5.38
C ALA A 55 -4.77 -2.24 -5.75
N ASN A 56 -5.58 -2.52 -4.73
CA ASN A 56 -6.99 -2.95 -4.84
C ASN A 56 -7.94 -1.95 -5.54
N SER A 57 -7.45 -0.80 -6.01
CA SER A 57 -8.18 0.09 -6.92
C SER A 57 -7.24 1.02 -7.69
N TRP A 58 -7.68 1.48 -8.87
CA TRP A 58 -7.01 2.52 -9.67
C TRP A 58 -6.70 3.81 -8.87
N LYS A 59 -7.57 4.19 -7.92
CA LYS A 59 -7.35 5.34 -7.04
C LYS A 59 -6.22 5.09 -6.04
N HIS A 60 -6.10 3.86 -5.52
CA HIS A 60 -5.00 3.43 -4.66
C HIS A 60 -3.68 3.40 -5.44
N GLN A 61 -3.66 2.77 -6.62
CA GLN A 61 -2.49 2.67 -7.50
C GLN A 61 -1.93 4.06 -7.88
N ARG A 62 -2.78 4.99 -8.32
CA ARG A 62 -2.37 6.37 -8.64
C ARG A 62 -1.72 7.09 -7.46
N TYR A 63 -2.29 6.93 -6.25
CA TYR A 63 -1.77 7.55 -5.05
C TYR A 63 -0.46 6.91 -4.59
N GLN A 64 -0.38 5.58 -4.61
CA GLN A 64 0.79 4.80 -4.28
C GLN A 64 1.99 5.11 -5.19
N LEU A 65 1.79 5.17 -6.52
CA LEU A 65 2.84 5.54 -7.47
C LEU A 65 3.34 6.97 -7.23
N PHE A 66 2.43 7.92 -6.98
CA PHE A 66 2.79 9.30 -6.65
C PHE A 66 3.60 9.39 -5.34
N LEU A 67 3.17 8.71 -4.28
CA LEU A 67 3.91 8.65 -3.02
C LEU A 67 5.27 7.97 -3.16
N ARG A 68 5.41 6.91 -3.98
CA ARG A 68 6.71 6.27 -4.27
C ARG A 68 7.66 7.24 -5.00
N SER A 69 7.15 8.04 -5.93
CA SER A 69 7.96 9.10 -6.58
C SER A 69 8.39 10.17 -5.59
N LEU A 70 7.48 10.68 -4.74
CA LEU A 70 7.82 11.67 -3.71
C LEU A 70 8.84 11.12 -2.70
N LEU A 71 8.70 9.86 -2.27
CA LEU A 71 9.61 9.24 -1.33
C LEU A 71 11.03 9.10 -1.90
N LYS A 72 11.14 8.76 -3.19
CA LYS A 72 12.43 8.66 -3.90
C LYS A 72 13.06 10.03 -4.16
N ASP A 73 12.28 10.97 -4.67
CA ASP A 73 12.80 12.24 -5.20
C ASP A 73 12.99 13.30 -4.11
N CYS A 74 12.15 13.29 -3.08
CA CYS A 74 12.06 14.35 -2.06
C CYS A 74 12.20 13.81 -0.62
N GLY A 75 11.81 12.56 -0.36
CA GLY A 75 11.94 11.89 0.93
C GLY A 75 10.68 11.87 1.79
N ALA A 76 10.85 11.38 3.03
CA ALA A 76 9.76 11.08 3.96
C ALA A 76 8.86 12.28 4.31
N HIS A 77 9.43 13.49 4.38
CA HIS A 77 8.67 14.71 4.72
C HIS A 77 7.67 15.10 3.63
N ALA A 78 7.98 14.85 2.36
CA ALA A 78 7.07 15.07 1.24
C ALA A 78 5.89 14.08 1.27
N VAL A 79 6.14 12.81 1.61
CA VAL A 79 5.10 11.80 1.85
C VAL A 79 4.20 12.21 3.02
N LEU A 80 4.78 12.63 4.14
CA LEU A 80 4.04 13.10 5.31
C LEU A 80 3.13 14.28 4.95
N LEU A 81 3.69 15.32 4.34
CA LEU A 81 2.93 16.53 4.02
C LEU A 81 1.83 16.26 2.98
N CYS A 82 2.10 15.43 1.97
CA CYS A 82 1.10 14.99 0.99
C CYS A 82 -0.04 14.21 1.67
N ALA A 83 0.27 13.24 2.53
CA ALA A 83 -0.72 12.44 3.25
C ALA A 83 -1.59 13.28 4.19
N VAL A 84 -1.01 14.30 4.81
CA VAL A 84 -1.63 15.14 5.84
C VAL A 84 -2.40 16.34 5.27
N ALA A 85 -2.03 16.86 4.08
CA ALA A 85 -2.71 17.99 3.44
C ALA A 85 -3.73 17.60 2.35
N LEU A 86 -3.44 16.52 1.60
CA LEU A 86 -4.17 16.17 0.38
C LEU A 86 -4.81 14.77 0.47
N GLY A 87 -4.02 13.77 0.86
CA GLY A 87 -4.45 12.37 0.95
C GLY A 87 -4.87 11.75 -0.39
N GLN A 88 -5.30 10.48 -0.32
CA GLN A 88 -5.61 9.67 -1.50
C GLN A 88 -6.69 10.27 -2.41
N VAL A 89 -7.75 10.84 -1.82
CA VAL A 89 -8.92 11.32 -2.58
C VAL A 89 -8.55 12.46 -3.54
N ILE A 90 -7.74 13.42 -3.08
CA ILE A 90 -7.32 14.56 -3.90
C ILE A 90 -6.35 14.12 -4.99
N ILE A 91 -5.27 13.39 -4.64
CA ILE A 91 -4.25 12.95 -5.61
C ILE A 91 -4.84 12.04 -6.70
N ALA A 92 -5.80 11.18 -6.35
CA ALA A 92 -6.48 10.32 -7.32
C ALA A 92 -7.40 11.12 -8.29
N ASN A 93 -7.94 12.25 -7.84
CA ASN A 93 -8.78 13.18 -8.62
C ASN A 93 -7.98 14.24 -9.41
N MET A 94 -6.65 14.29 -9.25
CA MET A 94 -5.79 15.07 -10.14
C MET A 94 -5.62 14.36 -11.49
N ASN A 95 -5.39 15.11 -12.57
CA ASN A 95 -4.85 14.53 -13.81
C ASN A 95 -3.35 14.24 -13.64
N GLN A 96 -2.69 13.64 -14.64
CA GLN A 96 -1.26 13.29 -14.52
C GLN A 96 -0.40 14.56 -14.44
N GLN A 97 -0.55 15.48 -15.40
CA GLN A 97 0.18 16.76 -15.45
C GLN A 97 0.14 17.56 -14.14
N ASN A 98 -0.98 17.57 -13.42
CA ASN A 98 -1.08 18.24 -12.11
C ASN A 98 -0.33 17.48 -11.01
N ARG A 99 -0.24 16.14 -11.05
CA ARG A 99 0.62 15.36 -10.13
C ARG A 99 2.08 15.62 -10.43
N ASP A 100 2.48 15.59 -11.70
CA ASP A 100 3.88 15.79 -12.12
C ASP A 100 4.37 17.17 -11.63
N ARG A 101 3.62 18.23 -11.96
CA ARG A 101 3.86 19.61 -11.48
C ARG A 101 3.92 19.70 -9.95
N LEU A 102 3.09 18.94 -9.23
CA LEU A 102 3.12 18.94 -7.76
C LEU A 102 4.40 18.29 -7.23
N GLY A 103 4.85 17.19 -7.85
CA GLY A 103 6.13 16.53 -7.53
C GLY A 103 7.33 17.44 -7.80
N ASP A 104 7.35 18.14 -8.93
CA ASP A 104 8.41 19.11 -9.25
C ASP A 104 8.38 20.34 -8.34
N THR A 105 7.20 20.70 -7.80
CA THR A 105 7.11 21.73 -6.78
C THR A 105 7.71 21.27 -5.44
N PHE A 106 7.55 20.00 -5.03
CA PHE A 106 8.23 19.46 -3.84
C PHE A 106 9.76 19.48 -3.97
N LYS A 107 10.30 19.35 -5.19
CA LYS A 107 11.75 19.45 -5.47
C LYS A 107 12.27 20.89 -5.40
N THR A 108 11.43 21.87 -5.76
CA THR A 108 11.83 23.27 -5.98
C THR A 108 11.51 24.19 -4.79
N ASP A 109 10.40 23.95 -4.08
CA ASP A 109 9.90 24.83 -3.03
C ASP A 109 10.43 24.43 -1.64
N SER A 110 11.45 25.15 -1.18
CA SER A 110 12.10 24.92 0.11
C SER A 110 11.16 24.98 1.31
N ARG A 111 10.02 25.70 1.21
CA ARG A 111 9.00 25.78 2.28
C ARG A 111 8.35 24.42 2.57
N LEU A 112 8.34 23.52 1.59
CA LEU A 112 7.82 22.16 1.73
C LEU A 112 8.83 21.19 2.37
N SER A 113 10.08 21.64 2.59
CA SER A 113 11.22 20.82 3.04
C SER A 113 11.90 21.34 4.32
N GLY A 114 11.24 22.20 5.11
CA GLY A 114 11.76 22.74 6.37
C GLY A 114 12.09 21.65 7.41
N SER A 115 13.11 21.89 8.24
CA SER A 115 13.69 20.91 9.19
C SER A 115 12.65 20.23 10.08
N THR A 116 11.73 21.00 10.67
CA THR A 116 10.63 20.52 11.52
C THR A 116 9.77 19.46 10.83
N LEU A 117 9.54 19.55 9.51
CA LEU A 117 8.79 18.54 8.76
C LEU A 117 9.59 17.24 8.57
N ARG A 118 10.92 17.34 8.51
CA ARG A 118 11.84 16.19 8.37
C ARG A 118 12.04 15.47 9.70
N GLU A 119 12.14 16.24 10.79
CA GLU A 119 12.13 15.73 12.17
C GLU A 119 10.81 15.00 12.47
N LEU A 120 9.66 15.63 12.22
CA LEU A 120 8.34 15.00 12.38
C LEU A 120 8.18 13.74 11.53
N ALA A 121 8.65 13.74 10.28
CA ALA A 121 8.59 12.56 9.43
C ALA A 121 9.48 11.41 9.95
N THR A 122 10.65 11.73 10.50
CA THR A 122 11.57 10.74 11.10
C THR A 122 10.95 10.13 12.36
N VAL A 123 10.42 10.96 13.27
CA VAL A 123 9.77 10.50 14.51
C VAL A 123 8.55 9.62 14.21
N GLU A 124 7.66 10.04 13.32
CA GLU A 124 6.45 9.27 13.01
C GLU A 124 6.74 7.99 12.20
N LEU A 125 7.82 7.94 11.40
CA LEU A 125 8.25 6.69 10.76
C LEU A 125 8.79 5.69 11.78
N ASN A 126 9.72 6.11 12.65
CA ASN A 126 10.31 5.25 13.67
C ASN A 126 9.23 4.67 14.61
N LEU A 127 8.25 5.48 14.99
CA LEU A 127 7.08 5.04 15.78
C LEU A 127 6.16 4.04 15.06
N LEU A 128 6.25 3.93 13.73
CA LEU A 128 5.48 2.99 12.88
C LEU A 128 6.30 1.77 12.43
N GLU A 129 7.51 1.63 12.98
CA GLU A 129 8.35 0.44 12.91
C GLU A 129 8.37 -0.25 14.28
N THR A 130 8.56 0.50 15.37
CA THR A 130 8.44 -0.05 16.74
C THR A 130 7.05 -0.62 17.02
N ALA A 131 5.98 0.02 16.54
CA ALA A 131 4.60 -0.47 16.63
C ALA A 131 4.28 -1.68 15.72
N GLN A 132 5.27 -2.29 15.06
CA GLN A 132 5.11 -3.51 14.26
C GLN A 132 5.95 -4.69 14.77
N GLY A 133 6.90 -4.47 15.67
CA GLY A 133 7.65 -5.57 16.31
C GLY A 133 6.81 -6.44 17.24
N SER A 134 5.74 -5.89 17.84
CA SER A 134 4.88 -6.60 18.81
C SER A 134 3.74 -7.42 18.18
N SER A 135 3.97 -8.08 17.04
CA SER A 135 2.95 -8.91 16.36
C SER A 135 3.51 -10.10 15.58
N SER A 136 4.59 -10.73 16.05
CA SER A 136 5.02 -12.07 15.61
C SER A 136 5.93 -12.75 16.64
N GLU A 137 5.39 -13.11 17.80
CA GLU A 137 6.09 -14.02 18.72
C GLU A 137 5.11 -14.84 19.59
N ILE A 138 4.56 -15.90 18.98
CA ILE A 138 4.10 -17.09 19.73
C ILE A 138 4.83 -18.29 19.10
N ILE A 139 6.06 -18.49 19.56
CA ILE A 139 6.78 -19.76 19.35
C ILE A 139 6.22 -20.76 20.36
N GLN A 140 5.73 -21.90 19.87
CA GLN A 140 5.44 -23.07 20.72
C GLN A 140 6.15 -24.30 20.16
N GLN A 141 7.37 -24.53 20.66
CA GLN A 141 8.13 -25.77 20.51
C GLN A 141 8.76 -26.15 21.85
N ALA A 142 8.06 -26.99 22.62
CA ALA A 142 8.53 -27.85 23.71
C ALA A 142 7.27 -28.50 24.35
N GLY A 143 7.23 -29.79 24.69
CA GLY A 143 8.16 -30.89 24.46
C GLY A 143 7.55 -32.22 24.97
N LEU A 144 8.10 -33.36 24.55
CA LEU A 144 7.85 -34.68 25.18
C LEU A 144 8.53 -34.74 26.58
N PRO A 145 8.27 -35.72 27.49
CA PRO A 145 8.00 -37.15 27.18
C PRO A 145 7.07 -37.97 28.13
N THR A 146 6.98 -39.29 27.86
CA THR A 146 6.87 -40.41 28.84
C THR A 146 5.48 -40.83 29.41
N GLU A 147 5.01 -42.01 28.96
CA GLU A 147 4.10 -43.03 29.58
C GLU A 147 2.73 -42.59 30.18
N GLU A 148 1.65 -43.38 30.23
CA GLU A 148 1.33 -44.82 30.04
C GLU A 148 -0.20 -44.91 29.64
N ASN A 149 -0.94 -46.00 29.32
CA ASN A 149 -0.74 -47.47 29.24
C ASN A 149 -1.81 -48.12 28.29
N LEU A 150 -1.78 -49.45 28.16
CA LEU A 150 -2.73 -50.45 27.62
C LEU A 150 -4.22 -50.08 27.42
N SER A 151 -4.80 -50.51 26.27
CA SER A 151 -5.55 -51.80 26.19
C SER A 151 -6.16 -52.12 24.80
N GLY A 152 -5.83 -53.29 24.23
CA GLY A 152 -6.51 -53.93 23.08
C GLY A 152 -6.30 -53.33 21.67
N ASN A 153 -6.61 -54.03 20.55
CA ASN A 153 -6.79 -55.48 20.33
C ASN A 153 -6.75 -55.90 18.83
N THR A 154 -5.66 -56.57 18.42
CA THR A 154 -5.68 -57.84 17.62
C THR A 154 -6.12 -57.90 16.13
N MET A 155 -5.16 -58.34 15.27
CA MET A 155 -5.26 -59.14 14.00
C MET A 155 -5.53 -58.54 12.58
N PHE A 156 -4.65 -58.95 11.63
CA PHE A 156 -4.79 -59.17 10.16
C PHE A 156 -5.22 -58.00 9.23
N ASN A 157 -4.92 -57.95 7.91
CA ASN A 157 -4.05 -58.71 6.98
C ASN A 157 -3.60 -57.72 5.85
N THR A 158 -2.32 -57.62 5.46
CA THR A 158 -1.63 -58.33 4.33
C THR A 158 -2.09 -57.97 2.90
N HIS A 159 -1.10 -57.53 2.08
CA HIS A 159 -1.09 -57.36 0.61
C HIS A 159 -1.98 -56.27 -0.02
N SER A 160 -1.78 -55.80 -1.26
CA SER A 160 -0.58 -55.53 -2.12
C SER A 160 -1.06 -55.46 -3.59
N GLN A 161 -0.77 -54.39 -4.34
CA GLN A 161 -0.18 -54.44 -5.70
C GLN A 161 -0.19 -53.07 -6.43
N GLU A 162 0.69 -52.96 -7.42
CA GLU A 162 0.88 -51.83 -8.33
C GLU A 162 0.02 -51.97 -9.60
N SER A 163 -0.15 -50.87 -10.36
CA SER A 163 -0.34 -50.92 -11.81
C SER A 163 0.06 -49.59 -12.48
N ILE A 164 0.38 -49.66 -13.77
CA ILE A 164 1.22 -48.70 -14.50
C ILE A 164 0.50 -48.28 -15.81
N LEU A 165 0.96 -47.20 -16.48
CA LEU A 165 0.64 -46.82 -17.87
C LEU A 165 -0.77 -46.16 -18.03
N THR A 166 -1.07 -45.27 -18.98
CA THR A 166 -0.55 -45.11 -20.36
C THR A 166 -0.57 -43.65 -20.88
N GLN A 167 0.21 -43.42 -21.95
CA GLN A 167 0.48 -42.24 -22.80
C GLN A 167 -0.57 -41.11 -22.98
N PRO A 168 -0.11 -39.90 -23.35
CA PRO A 168 -0.86 -38.92 -24.13
C PRO A 168 -0.55 -38.96 -25.65
N GLN A 169 -1.59 -39.00 -26.48
CA GLN A 169 -1.63 -38.69 -27.92
C GLN A 169 -3.06 -38.23 -28.27
N ALA A 170 -3.36 -37.53 -29.36
CA ALA A 170 -2.62 -36.58 -30.21
C ALA A 170 -3.66 -35.94 -31.18
N SER A 171 -3.45 -34.71 -31.66
CA SER A 171 -4.12 -34.19 -32.88
C SER A 171 -3.49 -32.87 -33.31
N GLU A 172 -2.84 -32.87 -34.47
CA GLU A 172 -2.59 -31.66 -35.25
C GLU A 172 -3.87 -31.25 -36.00
N LEU A 173 -4.04 -29.95 -36.27
CA LEU A 173 -5.00 -29.47 -37.27
C LEU A 173 -4.35 -28.34 -38.09
N ILE A 174 -3.86 -28.70 -39.28
CA ILE A 174 -3.24 -27.78 -40.24
C ILE A 174 -4.04 -27.83 -41.55
N SER A 175 -4.89 -26.82 -41.78
CA SER A 175 -5.18 -26.27 -43.11
C SER A 175 -5.97 -24.96 -42.94
N GLY A 176 -5.92 -23.98 -43.85
CA GLY A 176 -5.06 -23.87 -45.04
C GLY A 176 -4.88 -22.39 -45.41
N ARG A 177 -3.84 -22.07 -46.20
CA ARG A 177 -3.53 -20.72 -46.67
C ARG A 177 -2.72 -20.80 -47.97
N ARG A 178 -2.88 -19.78 -48.83
CA ARG A 178 -2.36 -19.66 -50.21
C ARG A 178 -3.14 -20.50 -51.24
N GLU A 179 -3.25 -20.08 -52.49
CA GLU A 179 -3.28 -18.73 -53.13
C GLU A 179 -3.83 -18.92 -54.55
#